data_AF-A0AAD9N5B1-F1
#
_entry.id   AF-A0AAD9N5B1-F1
#
_cell.length_a   1.000
_cell.length_b   1.000
_cell.length_c   1.000
_cell.angle_alpha   90.00
_cell.angle_beta   90.00
_cell.angle_gamma   90.00
#
_symmetry.space_group_name_H-M   'P 1'
#
loop_
_entity.id
_entity.type
_entity.pdbx_description
1 polymer ?
#
loop_
_entity_poly.entity_id
_entity_poly.type
_entity_poly.pdbx_seq_one_letter_code
_entity_poly.pdbx_strand_id
1 'polypeptide(L)'
;MAVYEVYTHPELRRYKTHIFSKATVFQLICIALTWIPPLLIGLRSQGFWQRVDNFIEQPEIHFKHQLMLELQTSLDGDYIMWSTFANLNNLQMDHLRVPVVKSREEDVNHDGLKDLLHIQIEVPLMDSEQVYSLKLLLIFDYILEESIINQTSIFAKDFEWSQILASYSARNLSTVLTGSYPIWMSGRGAGKPFVVNATIRYPVEYRILYPLFSMYYPGFWQLIKFGWVQYSTLLIVFWFILQRIKVFVFSNQLIPTIVERPFKEKTN
;
A
#
# COMPACT_ATOMS: atom_id res chain seq x y z
N MET A 1 -47.09 -57.65 23.00
CA MET A 1 -46.88 -56.96 24.30
C MET A 1 -45.91 -55.82 24.03
N ALA A 2 -46.35 -54.56 24.17
CA ALA A 2 -45.51 -53.40 23.88
C ALA A 2 -44.55 -53.16 25.04
N VAL A 3 -43.25 -53.15 24.75
CA VAL A 3 -42.19 -52.86 25.73
C VAL A 3 -41.96 -51.35 25.71
N TYR A 4 -42.02 -50.70 26.86
CA TYR A 4 -41.73 -49.27 27.02
C TYR A 4 -40.51 -49.09 27.93
N GLU A 5 -39.67 -48.14 27.55
CA GLU A 5 -38.44 -47.82 28.27
C GLU A 5 -38.78 -47.04 29.54
N VAL A 6 -38.57 -47.66 30.70
CA VAL A 6 -38.96 -47.10 32.00
C VAL A 6 -37.87 -46.16 32.56
N TYR A 7 -36.61 -46.40 32.22
CA TYR A 7 -35.48 -45.60 32.72
C TYR A 7 -34.23 -45.82 31.86
N THR A 8 -33.47 -44.76 31.62
CA THR A 8 -32.16 -44.82 30.97
C THR A 8 -31.12 -44.09 31.79
N HIS A 9 -29.90 -44.63 31.79
CA HIS A 9 -28.73 -43.93 32.31
C HIS A 9 -27.54 -44.17 31.36
N PRO A 10 -26.67 -43.17 31.15
CA PRO A 10 -25.47 -43.36 30.35
C PRO A 10 -24.50 -44.32 31.06
N GLU A 11 -23.90 -45.25 30.31
CA GLU A 11 -22.85 -46.15 30.79
C GLU A 11 -21.50 -45.77 30.16
N LEU A 12 -20.49 -45.53 31.00
CA LEU A 12 -19.15 -45.18 30.54
C LEU A 12 -18.34 -46.45 30.27
N ARG A 13 -18.11 -46.76 28.98
CA ARG A 13 -17.25 -47.88 28.57
C ARG A 13 -15.81 -47.41 28.44
N ARG A 14 -14.88 -48.10 29.14
CA ARG A 14 -13.44 -47.80 29.07
C ARG A 14 -12.73 -48.83 28.21
N TYR A 15 -11.94 -48.35 27.25
CA TYR A 15 -11.10 -49.18 26.38
C TYR A 15 -9.65 -49.06 26.86
N LYS A 16 -9.10 -50.15 27.39
CA LYS A 16 -7.72 -50.23 27.93
C LYS A 16 -6.82 -51.05 27.01
N THR A 17 -5.54 -50.69 26.95
CA THR A 17 -4.55 -51.30 26.05
C THR A 17 -3.18 -51.35 26.73
N HIS A 18 -2.35 -52.33 26.36
CA HIS A 18 -0.93 -52.38 26.76
C HIS A 18 -0.06 -51.50 25.85
N ILE A 19 1.10 -51.05 26.36
CA ILE A 19 2.02 -50.11 25.70
C ILE A 19 2.48 -50.59 24.31
N PHE A 20 2.74 -51.90 24.14
CA PHE A 20 3.15 -52.51 22.88
C PHE A 20 2.02 -53.31 22.22
N SER A 21 0.90 -52.66 21.92
CA SER A 21 -0.25 -53.30 21.26
C SER A 21 -0.57 -52.63 19.92
N LYS A 22 -1.30 -53.34 19.06
CA LYS A 22 -1.79 -52.75 17.79
C LYS A 22 -2.66 -51.50 18.03
N ALA A 23 -3.38 -51.46 19.15
CA ALA A 23 -4.22 -50.34 19.54
C ALA A 23 -3.42 -49.11 19.98
N THR A 24 -2.28 -49.29 20.67
CA THR A 24 -1.40 -48.15 21.01
C THR A 24 -0.72 -47.60 19.77
N VAL A 25 -0.28 -48.47 18.84
CA VAL A 25 0.26 -48.02 17.54
C VAL A 25 -0.78 -47.22 16.76
N PHE A 26 -2.02 -47.71 16.69
CA PHE A 26 -3.11 -46.97 16.05
C PHE A 26 -3.37 -45.61 16.72
N GLN A 27 -3.40 -45.56 18.05
CA GLN A 27 -3.57 -44.30 18.79
C GLN A 27 -2.42 -43.32 18.50
N LEU A 28 -1.17 -43.80 18.45
CA LEU A 28 0.00 -42.98 18.09
C LEU A 28 -0.10 -42.45 16.67
N ILE A 29 -0.52 -43.28 15.71
CA ILE A 29 -0.75 -42.86 14.31
C ILE A 29 -1.86 -41.80 14.26
N CYS A 30 -2.97 -41.98 14.98
CA CYS A 30 -4.03 -40.97 15.04
C CYS A 30 -3.55 -39.66 15.66
N ILE A 31 -2.71 -39.69 16.70
CA ILE A 31 -2.11 -38.48 17.27
C ILE A 31 -1.22 -37.82 16.23
N ALA A 32 -0.28 -38.56 15.63
CA ALA A 32 0.61 -38.03 14.60
C ALA A 32 -0.17 -37.38 13.44
N LEU A 33 -1.20 -38.06 12.92
CA LEU A 33 -2.08 -37.54 11.87
C LEU A 33 -2.98 -36.38 12.31
N THR A 34 -3.22 -36.19 13.62
CA THR A 34 -3.96 -35.01 14.12
C THR A 34 -3.07 -33.77 14.09
N TRP A 35 -1.78 -33.89 14.45
CA TRP A 35 -0.91 -32.72 14.66
C TRP A 35 0.01 -32.40 13.47
N ILE A 36 0.54 -33.41 12.77
CA ILE A 36 1.58 -33.24 11.73
C ILE A 36 1.00 -32.74 10.39
N PRO A 37 -0.06 -33.33 9.82
CA PRO A 37 -0.59 -32.88 8.53
C PRO A 37 -1.07 -31.42 8.52
N PRO A 38 -1.82 -30.92 9.53
CA PRO A 38 -2.19 -29.50 9.60
C PRO A 38 -0.98 -28.57 9.56
N LEU A 39 0.11 -28.92 10.24
CA LEU A 39 1.33 -28.14 10.26
C LEU A 39 2.01 -28.12 8.88
N LEU A 40 2.15 -29.29 8.24
CA LEU A 40 2.77 -29.40 6.91
C LEU A 40 1.96 -28.67 5.83
N ILE A 41 0.63 -28.77 5.87
CA ILE A 41 -0.26 -28.08 4.94
C ILE A 41 -0.17 -26.57 5.15
N GLY A 42 -0.20 -26.11 6.42
CA GLY A 42 -0.01 -24.70 6.76
C GLY A 42 1.31 -24.15 6.21
N LEU A 43 2.43 -24.83 6.49
CA LEU A 43 3.76 -24.44 6.01
C LEU A 43 3.86 -24.39 4.48
N ARG A 44 3.17 -25.28 3.77
CA ARG A 44 3.16 -25.30 2.30
C ARG A 44 2.25 -24.24 1.68
N SER A 45 1.21 -23.79 2.39
CA SER A 45 0.19 -22.86 1.88
C SER A 45 0.65 -21.40 1.68
N GLN A 46 1.95 -21.11 1.88
CA GLN A 46 2.59 -19.79 1.76
C GLN A 46 2.05 -18.68 2.68
N GLY A 47 0.87 -18.84 3.31
CA GLY A 47 0.32 -17.85 4.23
C GLY A 47 0.74 -18.04 5.70
N PHE A 48 1.45 -19.13 6.04
CA PHE A 48 1.90 -19.37 7.41
C PHE A 48 2.98 -18.37 7.83
N TRP A 49 3.89 -18.03 6.91
CA TRP A 49 4.93 -17.03 7.08
C TRP A 49 4.71 -15.93 6.05
N GLN A 50 3.79 -15.00 6.35
CA GLN A 50 3.59 -13.84 5.49
C GLN A 50 4.88 -13.03 5.47
N ARG A 51 5.47 -12.83 4.28
CA ARG A 51 6.77 -12.14 4.11
C ARG A 51 6.63 -10.71 3.62
N VAL A 52 5.46 -10.37 3.08
CA VAL A 52 5.16 -9.07 2.48
C VAL A 52 3.76 -8.66 2.90
N ASP A 53 3.60 -7.39 3.23
CA ASP A 53 2.31 -6.75 3.43
C ASP A 53 2.21 -5.54 2.51
N ASN A 54 0.98 -5.19 2.12
CA ASN A 54 0.74 -3.99 1.34
C ASN A 54 0.42 -2.85 2.29
N PHE A 55 1.09 -1.72 2.12
CA PHE A 55 0.80 -0.52 2.88
C PHE A 55 0.49 0.65 1.94
N ILE A 56 -0.34 1.56 2.43
CA ILE A 56 -0.77 2.74 1.71
C ILE A 56 -0.09 3.92 2.39
N GLU A 57 0.73 4.65 1.63
CA GLU A 57 1.34 5.89 2.11
C GLU A 57 0.81 7.04 1.28
N GLN A 58 0.38 8.09 1.97
CA GLN A 58 0.14 9.38 1.37
C GLN A 58 1.26 10.31 1.85
N PRO A 59 2.14 10.78 0.95
CA PRO A 59 3.18 11.70 1.35
C PRO A 59 2.59 13.07 1.68
N GLU A 60 3.20 13.75 2.66
CA GLU A 60 2.91 15.15 2.93
C GLU A 60 3.54 16.01 1.83
N ILE A 61 2.70 16.55 0.95
CA ILE A 61 3.10 17.43 -0.16
C ILE A 61 2.65 18.83 0.20
N HIS A 62 3.57 19.78 0.14
CA HIS A 62 3.26 21.20 0.30
C HIS A 62 3.83 22.01 -0.86
N PHE A 63 3.00 22.79 -1.52
CA PHE A 63 3.49 23.69 -2.55
C PHE A 63 4.30 24.83 -1.92
N LYS A 64 5.59 24.96 -2.28
CA LYS A 64 6.48 26.02 -1.74
C LYS A 64 6.12 27.43 -2.16
N HIS A 65 5.09 27.61 -2.98
CA HIS A 65 4.78 28.86 -3.66
C HIS A 65 5.96 29.40 -4.49
N GLN A 66 6.81 28.50 -4.98
CA GLN A 66 7.95 28.82 -5.82
C GLN A 66 7.74 28.22 -7.20
N LEU A 67 7.93 29.03 -8.23
CA LEU A 67 7.71 28.61 -9.60
C LEU A 67 8.58 29.37 -10.60
N MET A 68 8.73 28.77 -11.77
CA MET A 68 9.44 29.33 -12.92
C MET A 68 8.59 29.12 -14.17
N LEU A 69 8.46 30.18 -14.95
CA LEU A 69 7.58 30.29 -16.10
C LEU A 69 8.34 30.85 -17.29
N GLU A 70 8.24 30.17 -18.43
CA GLU A 70 8.75 30.63 -19.72
C GLU A 70 7.62 30.51 -20.75
N LEU A 71 7.30 31.61 -21.42
CA LEU A 71 6.37 31.66 -22.54
C LEU A 71 7.14 31.97 -23.82
N GLN A 72 6.97 31.17 -24.87
CA GLN A 72 7.54 31.48 -26.17
C GLN A 72 6.56 32.32 -26.98
N THR A 73 6.98 33.53 -27.34
CA THR A 73 6.14 34.53 -28.01
C THR A 73 6.34 34.58 -29.52
N SER A 74 7.47 34.09 -30.01
CA SER A 74 7.78 34.01 -31.45
C SER A 74 8.38 32.65 -31.82
N LEU A 75 8.22 32.29 -33.10
CA LEU A 75 8.93 31.16 -33.71
C LEU A 75 10.44 31.44 -33.88
N ASP A 76 10.83 32.71 -33.87
CA ASP A 76 12.23 33.15 -33.98
C ASP A 76 13.00 33.05 -32.65
N GLY A 77 12.34 32.56 -31.59
CA GLY A 77 12.95 32.31 -30.29
C GLY A 77 12.81 33.43 -29.26
N ASP A 78 12.00 34.46 -29.54
CA ASP A 78 11.63 35.44 -28.50
C ASP A 78 10.75 34.78 -27.43
N TYR A 79 11.01 35.15 -26.18
CA TYR A 79 10.37 34.56 -25.01
C TYR A 79 10.17 35.57 -23.91
N ILE A 80 9.19 35.28 -23.06
CA ILE A 80 8.90 35.99 -21.83
C ILE A 80 9.21 35.04 -20.67
N MET A 81 9.94 35.56 -19.70
CA MET A 81 10.39 34.80 -18.55
C MET A 81 9.92 35.45 -17.25
N TRP A 82 9.53 34.63 -16.30
CA TRP A 82 9.34 35.06 -14.92
C TRP A 82 9.56 33.92 -13.94
N SER A 83 10.11 34.23 -12.79
CA SER A 83 10.24 33.27 -11.69
C SER A 83 9.99 33.95 -10.34
N THR A 84 9.78 33.14 -9.31
CA THR A 84 9.80 33.61 -7.92
C THR A 84 11.21 33.91 -7.42
N PHE A 85 12.25 33.57 -8.19
CA PHE A 85 13.65 33.75 -7.82
C PHE A 85 14.17 35.12 -8.27
N ALA A 86 14.49 35.98 -7.31
CA ALA A 86 14.98 37.33 -7.59
C ALA A 86 16.27 37.34 -8.44
N ASN A 87 17.22 36.47 -8.14
CA ASN A 87 18.49 36.38 -8.88
C ASN A 87 18.27 36.07 -10.36
N LEU A 88 17.40 35.11 -10.67
CA LEU A 88 17.09 34.73 -12.05
C LEU A 88 16.38 35.87 -12.79
N ASN A 89 15.43 36.54 -12.14
CA ASN A 89 14.74 37.68 -12.74
C ASN A 89 15.72 38.82 -13.07
N ASN A 90 16.72 39.05 -12.20
CA ASN A 90 17.77 40.04 -12.44
C ASN A 90 18.71 39.66 -13.61
N LEU A 91 18.93 38.36 -13.84
CA LEU A 91 19.71 37.87 -14.98
C LEU A 91 18.93 37.94 -16.30
N GLN A 92 17.60 37.97 -16.25
CA GLN A 92 16.69 37.90 -17.40
C GLN A 92 15.86 39.18 -17.58
N MET A 93 16.41 40.32 -17.19
CA MET A 93 15.70 41.61 -17.19
C MET A 93 15.12 41.99 -18.56
N ASP A 94 15.81 41.62 -19.65
CA ASP A 94 15.40 41.95 -21.02
C ASP A 94 14.11 41.21 -21.44
N HIS A 95 13.84 40.05 -20.84
CA HIS A 95 12.68 39.19 -21.14
C HIS A 95 11.69 39.11 -19.96
N LEU A 96 11.89 39.91 -18.91
CA LEU A 96 11.14 39.81 -17.67
C LEU A 96 9.73 40.40 -17.80
N ARG A 97 8.71 39.60 -17.49
CA ARG A 97 7.32 40.09 -17.35
C ARG A 97 6.66 39.53 -16.10
N VAL A 98 6.27 40.40 -15.17
CA VAL A 98 5.66 39.98 -13.90
C VAL A 98 4.18 39.60 -14.10
N PRO A 99 3.78 38.35 -13.83
CA PRO A 99 2.39 37.90 -13.89
C PRO A 99 1.70 38.02 -12.52
N VAL A 100 0.38 37.85 -12.50
CA VAL A 100 -0.38 37.63 -11.27
C VAL A 100 -0.52 36.14 -11.04
N VAL A 101 -0.04 35.65 -9.90
CA VAL A 101 -0.13 34.22 -9.52
C VAL A 101 -1.11 34.06 -8.36
N LYS A 102 -2.08 33.17 -8.52
CA LYS A 102 -3.00 32.73 -7.47
C LYS A 102 -2.83 31.23 -7.30
N SER A 103 -2.65 30.78 -6.06
CA SER A 103 -2.53 29.36 -5.72
C SER A 103 -3.38 29.02 -4.51
N ARG A 104 -4.08 27.88 -4.54
CA ARG A 104 -4.89 27.38 -3.43
C ARG A 104 -4.73 25.87 -3.31
N GLU A 105 -4.41 25.40 -2.11
CA GLU A 105 -4.42 23.98 -1.77
C GLU A 105 -5.71 23.61 -1.05
N GLU A 106 -6.32 22.50 -1.44
CA GLU A 106 -7.56 21.98 -0.86
C GLU A 106 -7.34 20.57 -0.31
N ASP A 107 -7.96 20.33 0.84
CA ASP A 107 -8.09 19.03 1.48
C ASP A 107 -9.57 18.64 1.32
N VAL A 108 -9.83 17.67 0.45
CA VAL A 108 -11.19 17.29 0.01
C VAL A 108 -11.81 16.28 0.96
N ASN A 109 -11.00 15.39 1.53
CA ASN A 109 -11.46 14.33 2.41
C ASN A 109 -11.37 14.69 3.91
N HIS A 110 -10.81 15.87 4.23
CA HIS A 110 -10.60 16.41 5.58
C HIS A 110 -9.72 15.54 6.48
N ASP A 111 -8.72 14.86 5.90
CA ASP A 111 -7.76 14.03 6.63
C ASP A 111 -6.54 14.81 7.16
N GLY A 112 -6.44 16.11 6.83
CA GLY A 112 -5.34 16.99 7.22
C GLY A 112 -4.19 17.03 6.21
N LEU A 113 -4.21 16.17 5.18
CA LEU A 113 -3.29 16.20 4.05
C LEU A 113 -3.94 16.97 2.89
N LYS A 114 -3.10 17.54 2.02
CA LYS A 114 -3.59 18.25 0.83
C LYS A 114 -3.83 17.24 -0.29
N ASP A 115 -4.91 17.43 -1.04
CA ASP A 115 -5.32 16.57 -2.15
C ASP A 115 -5.22 17.27 -3.52
N LEU A 116 -5.47 18.58 -3.54
CA LEU A 116 -5.59 19.35 -4.77
C LEU A 116 -4.82 20.66 -4.66
N LEU A 117 -4.11 21.01 -5.73
CA LEU A 117 -3.55 22.34 -5.93
C LEU A 117 -4.18 22.99 -7.15
N HIS A 118 -4.86 24.09 -6.92
CA HIS A 118 -5.36 24.99 -7.96
C HIS A 118 -4.37 26.14 -8.14
N ILE A 119 -3.85 26.30 -9.36
CA ILE A 119 -3.00 27.42 -9.74
C ILE A 119 -3.62 28.16 -10.92
N GLN A 120 -3.65 29.48 -10.81
CA GLN A 120 -4.01 30.40 -11.87
C GLN A 120 -2.89 31.43 -12.05
N ILE A 121 -2.34 31.52 -13.25
CA ILE A 121 -1.28 32.48 -13.60
C ILE A 121 -1.81 33.37 -14.71
N GLU A 122 -1.77 34.69 -14.50
CA GLU A 122 -2.22 35.69 -15.47
C GLU A 122 -1.01 36.51 -15.94
N VAL A 123 -0.54 36.23 -17.16
CA VAL A 123 0.62 36.91 -17.76
C VAL A 123 0.14 38.05 -18.64
N PRO A 124 0.51 39.31 -18.37
CA PRO A 124 0.15 40.42 -19.23
C PRO A 124 0.92 40.33 -20.55
N LEU A 125 0.20 40.34 -21.67
CA LEU A 125 0.74 40.28 -23.03
C LEU A 125 0.24 41.47 -23.84
N MET A 126 1.01 41.88 -24.84
CA MET A 126 0.59 42.89 -25.82
C MET A 126 -0.33 42.27 -26.87
N ASP A 127 -1.15 43.10 -27.52
CA ASP A 127 -2.11 42.66 -28.54
C ASP A 127 -1.47 42.00 -29.77
N SER A 128 -0.22 42.36 -30.07
CA SER A 128 0.59 41.78 -31.15
C SER A 128 1.28 40.47 -30.77
N GLU A 129 1.40 40.15 -29.48
CA GLU A 129 2.12 38.97 -28.99
C GLU A 129 1.21 37.74 -28.95
N GLN A 130 1.67 36.67 -29.60
CA GLN A 130 1.04 35.34 -29.56
C GLN A 130 1.85 34.43 -28.62
N VAL A 131 1.27 33.34 -28.14
CA VAL A 131 1.98 32.35 -27.31
C VAL A 131 1.96 31.03 -28.04
N TYR A 132 3.15 30.48 -28.31
CA TYR A 132 3.31 29.20 -29.00
C TYR A 132 3.61 28.05 -28.05
N SER A 133 4.30 28.32 -26.94
CA SER A 133 4.72 27.31 -25.98
C SER A 133 4.74 27.86 -24.56
N LEU A 134 4.49 26.97 -23.60
CA LEU A 134 4.50 27.25 -22.15
C LEU A 134 5.40 26.20 -21.48
N LYS A 135 6.43 26.67 -20.77
CA LYS A 135 7.16 25.86 -19.80
C LYS A 135 6.86 26.37 -18.40
N LEU A 136 6.41 25.48 -17.53
CA LEU A 136 6.06 25.79 -16.15
C LEU A 136 6.71 24.77 -15.23
N LEU A 137 7.48 25.26 -14.28
CA LEU A 137 8.08 24.48 -13.21
C LEU A 137 7.49 24.95 -11.89
N LEU A 138 6.94 24.01 -11.15
CA LEU A 138 6.39 24.22 -9.82
C LEU A 138 7.24 23.47 -8.81
N ILE A 139 7.52 24.10 -7.69
CA ILE A 139 8.39 23.55 -6.66
C ILE A 139 7.54 23.19 -5.44
N PHE A 140 7.72 21.96 -5.00
CA PHE A 140 7.02 21.38 -3.87
C PHE A 140 8.02 21.01 -2.79
N ASP A 141 7.63 21.21 -1.54
CA ASP A 141 8.19 20.50 -0.41
C ASP A 141 7.58 19.11 -0.39
N TYR A 142 8.47 18.15 -0.50
CA TYR A 142 8.24 16.74 -0.28
C TYR A 142 9.21 16.37 0.83
N ILE A 143 8.77 15.68 1.88
CA ILE A 143 9.65 15.33 3.01
C ILE A 143 10.71 14.32 2.56
N LEU A 144 11.79 14.84 1.96
CA LEU A 144 13.13 14.28 1.70
C LEU A 144 14.08 15.50 1.61
N GLU A 145 14.92 15.69 2.63
CA GLU A 145 15.56 16.94 3.13
C GLU A 145 16.34 17.90 2.18
N GLU A 146 16.25 17.86 0.84
CA GLU A 146 17.07 18.77 -0.01
C GLU A 146 16.40 19.24 -1.32
N SER A 147 16.33 20.57 -1.53
CA SER A 147 15.82 21.21 -2.76
C SER A 147 16.89 21.25 -3.86
N ILE A 148 16.51 20.96 -5.11
CA ILE A 148 17.43 20.88 -6.27
C ILE A 148 17.92 22.26 -6.71
N ILE A 149 17.00 23.24 -6.68
CA ILE A 149 17.28 24.57 -7.21
C ILE A 149 17.96 25.38 -6.11
N ASN A 150 19.24 25.70 -6.31
CA ASN A 150 19.96 26.61 -5.44
C ASN A 150 19.55 28.05 -5.73
N GLN A 151 18.60 28.54 -4.94
CA GLN A 151 18.02 29.88 -5.08
C GLN A 151 19.05 31.00 -4.94
N THR A 152 20.18 30.73 -4.29
CA THR A 152 21.25 31.70 -4.06
C THR A 152 22.32 31.69 -5.14
N SER A 153 22.23 30.80 -6.14
CA SER A 153 23.21 30.79 -7.23
C SER A 153 23.20 32.09 -8.01
N ILE A 154 24.39 32.50 -8.45
CA ILE A 154 24.64 33.67 -9.31
C ILE A 154 24.85 33.25 -10.78
N PHE A 155 24.88 31.96 -11.07
CA PHE A 155 25.15 31.45 -12.41
C PHE A 155 23.85 31.11 -13.13
N ALA A 156 23.65 31.66 -14.33
CA ALA A 156 22.46 31.38 -15.16
C ALA A 156 22.30 29.88 -15.47
N LYS A 157 23.42 29.17 -15.63
CA LYS A 157 23.47 27.73 -15.95
C LYS A 157 22.71 26.88 -14.93
N ASP A 158 22.77 27.22 -13.65
CA ASP A 158 22.10 26.46 -12.58
C ASP A 158 20.56 26.56 -12.64
N PHE A 159 20.05 27.56 -13.37
CA PHE A 159 18.63 27.75 -13.61
C PHE A 159 18.19 27.22 -14.98
N GLU A 160 19.09 26.63 -15.78
CA GLU A 160 18.71 26.05 -17.06
C GLU A 160 17.83 24.80 -16.87
N TRP A 161 16.74 24.75 -17.64
CA TRP A 161 15.79 23.62 -17.63
C TRP A 161 16.47 22.27 -17.82
N SER A 162 17.44 22.18 -18.73
CA SER A 162 18.20 20.96 -19.00
C SER A 162 18.97 20.47 -17.78
N GLN A 163 19.65 21.38 -17.07
CA GLN A 163 20.42 21.07 -15.87
C GLN A 163 19.51 20.65 -14.72
N ILE A 164 18.42 21.39 -14.49
CA ILE A 164 17.45 21.08 -13.42
C ILE A 164 16.84 19.68 -13.63
N LEU A 165 16.37 19.38 -14.85
CA LEU A 165 15.77 18.08 -15.17
C LEU A 165 16.79 16.94 -15.07
N ALA A 166 18.03 17.16 -15.52
CA ALA A 166 19.09 16.16 -15.39
C ALA A 166 19.43 15.87 -13.92
N SER A 167 19.63 16.92 -13.10
CA SER A 167 19.87 16.79 -11.66
C SER A 167 18.71 16.12 -10.94
N TYR A 168 17.46 16.38 -11.37
CA TYR A 168 16.29 15.72 -10.81
C TYR A 168 16.24 14.23 -11.13
N SER A 169 16.49 13.87 -12.39
CA SER A 169 16.46 12.46 -12.83
C SER A 169 17.53 11.58 -12.19
N ALA A 170 18.63 12.18 -11.71
CA ALA A 170 19.71 11.45 -11.05
C ALA A 170 19.39 11.02 -9.61
N ARG A 171 18.24 11.44 -9.05
CA ARG A 171 17.84 11.10 -7.67
C ARG A 171 17.33 9.67 -7.55
N ASN A 172 17.59 9.06 -6.40
CA ASN A 172 17.03 7.75 -6.03
C ASN A 172 15.51 7.77 -5.83
N LEU A 173 14.95 8.94 -5.48
CA LEU A 173 13.51 9.18 -5.31
C LEU A 173 13.13 10.40 -6.14
N SER A 174 12.21 10.20 -7.09
CA SER A 174 11.66 11.23 -7.95
C SER A 174 10.14 11.15 -7.95
N THR A 175 9.47 12.30 -7.92
CA THR A 175 8.04 12.42 -8.18
C THR A 175 7.84 12.80 -9.64
N VAL A 176 6.93 12.11 -10.33
CA VAL A 176 6.65 12.36 -11.74
C VAL A 176 5.22 12.82 -11.88
N LEU A 177 5.01 13.98 -12.49
CA LEU A 177 3.67 14.43 -12.88
C LEU A 177 3.17 13.52 -14.01
N THR A 178 2.08 12.80 -13.75
CA THR A 178 1.44 11.91 -14.73
C THR A 178 0.07 12.47 -15.15
N GLY A 179 -0.37 12.12 -16.37
CA GLY A 179 -1.70 12.51 -16.84
C GLY A 179 -1.85 14.01 -17.16
N SER A 180 -0.84 14.62 -17.76
CA SER A 180 -0.92 16.02 -18.21
C SER A 180 -1.72 16.13 -19.51
N TYR A 181 -2.87 16.81 -19.47
CA TYR A 181 -3.72 17.07 -20.64
C TYR A 181 -3.81 18.59 -20.89
N PRO A 182 -2.84 19.20 -21.59
CA PRO A 182 -2.90 20.63 -21.89
C PRO A 182 -3.99 20.91 -22.94
N ILE A 183 -4.85 21.89 -22.66
CA ILE A 183 -5.88 22.34 -23.58
C ILE A 183 -5.60 23.82 -23.90
N TRP A 184 -5.31 24.10 -25.17
CA TRP A 184 -5.12 25.47 -25.64
C TRP A 184 -6.46 26.05 -26.08
N MET A 185 -6.83 27.19 -25.49
CA MET A 185 -8.03 27.94 -25.87
C MET A 185 -7.60 29.24 -26.58
N SER A 186 -8.11 29.45 -27.79
CA SER A 186 -7.91 30.69 -28.55
C SER A 186 -9.02 31.70 -28.23
N GLY A 187 -8.86 32.95 -28.71
CA GLY A 187 -9.86 34.00 -28.51
C GLY A 187 -9.56 34.98 -27.37
N ARG A 188 -8.28 35.23 -27.08
CA ARG A 188 -7.88 36.31 -26.16
C ARG A 188 -8.43 37.66 -26.66
N GLY A 189 -9.22 38.34 -25.85
CA GLY A 189 -9.66 39.71 -26.13
C GLY A 189 -8.48 40.69 -26.10
N ALA A 190 -8.60 41.81 -26.82
CA ALA A 190 -7.58 42.87 -26.79
C ALA A 190 -7.35 43.38 -25.34
N GLY A 191 -6.08 43.54 -24.96
CA GLY A 191 -5.63 43.97 -23.63
C GLY A 191 -5.85 42.96 -22.50
N LYS A 192 -6.28 41.72 -22.79
CA LYS A 192 -6.45 40.68 -21.77
C LYS A 192 -5.16 39.89 -21.56
N PRO A 193 -4.83 39.49 -20.31
CA PRO A 193 -3.68 38.64 -20.04
C PRO A 193 -3.88 37.22 -20.59
N PHE A 194 -2.78 36.52 -20.79
CA PHE A 194 -2.79 35.07 -21.00
C PHE A 194 -2.97 34.36 -19.66
N VAL A 195 -3.97 33.49 -19.58
CA VAL A 195 -4.35 32.82 -18.34
C VAL A 195 -3.99 31.34 -18.43
N VAL A 196 -3.16 30.87 -17.49
CA VAL A 196 -2.85 29.47 -17.29
C VAL A 196 -3.62 28.97 -16.07
N ASN A 197 -4.54 28.04 -16.29
CA ASN A 197 -5.24 27.34 -15.21
C ASN A 197 -4.70 25.92 -15.12
N ALA A 198 -4.17 25.56 -13.97
CA ALA A 198 -3.67 24.22 -13.66
C ALA A 198 -4.35 23.69 -12.41
N THR A 199 -4.78 22.43 -12.47
CA THR A 199 -5.25 21.68 -11.30
C THR A 199 -4.40 20.43 -11.18
N ILE A 200 -3.62 20.36 -10.11
CA ILE A 200 -2.72 19.24 -9.82
C ILE A 200 -3.38 18.43 -8.72
N ARG A 201 -3.46 17.11 -8.93
CA ARG A 201 -3.98 16.18 -7.94
C ARG A 201 -2.81 15.52 -7.25
N TYR A 202 -2.91 15.36 -5.94
CA TYR A 202 -2.02 14.60 -5.10
C TYR A 202 -2.69 13.25 -4.80
N PRO A 203 -2.52 12.23 -5.65
CA PRO A 203 -3.15 10.94 -5.41
C PRO A 203 -2.50 10.23 -4.21
N VAL A 204 -3.30 9.46 -3.48
CA VAL A 204 -2.77 8.46 -2.55
C VAL A 204 -2.03 7.40 -3.35
N GLU A 205 -0.74 7.21 -3.08
CA GLU A 205 0.04 6.18 -3.74
C GLU A 205 -0.18 4.83 -3.03
N TYR A 206 -0.84 3.91 -3.73
CA TYR A 206 -0.78 2.49 -3.39
C TYR A 206 0.61 2.00 -3.77
N ARG A 207 1.58 2.19 -2.88
CA ARG A 207 2.88 1.56 -3.07
C ARG A 207 2.70 0.06 -2.84
N ILE A 208 2.34 -0.66 -3.91
CA ILE A 208 2.65 -2.08 -4.01
C ILE A 208 4.15 -2.10 -3.86
N LEU A 209 4.59 -2.57 -2.70
CA LEU A 209 6.00 -2.74 -2.46
C LEU A 209 6.48 -3.85 -3.41
N TYR A 210 6.86 -3.47 -4.62
CA TYR A 210 7.65 -4.34 -5.47
C TYR A 210 8.88 -4.76 -4.66
N PRO A 211 9.23 -6.04 -4.65
CA PRO A 211 10.06 -6.65 -3.62
C PRO A 211 11.54 -6.24 -3.65
N LEU A 212 11.89 -5.13 -4.30
CA LEU A 212 13.29 -4.79 -4.47
C LEU A 212 13.88 -3.94 -3.34
N PHE A 213 13.16 -3.02 -2.67
CA PHE A 213 13.85 -2.09 -1.75
C PHE A 213 13.15 -1.54 -0.49
N SER A 214 11.94 -1.94 -0.08
CA SER A 214 11.44 -1.54 1.26
C SER A 214 10.54 -2.58 1.93
N MET A 215 11.07 -3.79 2.17
CA MET A 215 10.32 -4.86 2.86
C MET A 215 9.92 -4.41 4.27
N TYR A 216 8.64 -4.05 4.44
CA TYR A 216 8.01 -4.08 5.75
C TYR A 216 7.92 -5.55 6.18
N TYR A 217 8.82 -5.95 7.08
CA TYR A 217 8.76 -7.29 7.67
C TYR A 217 7.64 -7.29 8.71
N PRO A 218 6.59 -8.11 8.55
CA PRO A 218 5.53 -8.17 9.54
C PRO A 218 6.13 -8.50 10.91
N GLY A 219 5.72 -7.76 11.93
CA GLY A 219 6.21 -7.93 13.29
C GLY A 219 5.93 -9.33 13.83
N PHE A 220 6.66 -9.74 14.87
CA PHE A 220 6.55 -11.07 15.48
C PHE A 220 5.10 -11.48 15.79
N TRP A 221 4.31 -10.59 16.40
CA TRP A 221 2.93 -10.86 16.78
C TRP A 221 1.98 -10.99 15.59
N GLN A 222 2.21 -10.22 14.52
CA GLN A 222 1.43 -10.31 13.29
C GLN A 222 1.62 -11.68 12.65
N LEU A 223 2.86 -12.14 12.63
CA LEU A 223 3.23 -13.41 12.04
C LEU A 223 2.68 -14.60 12.86
N ILE A 224 2.76 -14.54 14.19
CA ILE A 224 2.15 -15.55 15.08
C ILE A 224 0.63 -15.59 14.91
N LYS A 225 -0.04 -14.43 14.79
CA LYS A 225 -1.50 -14.35 14.60
C LYS A 225 -1.93 -15.11 13.34
N PHE A 226 -1.30 -14.86 12.20
CA PHE A 226 -1.68 -15.52 10.94
C PHE A 226 -1.34 -17.01 10.94
N GLY A 227 -0.17 -17.39 11.44
CA GLY A 227 0.21 -18.80 11.60
C GLY A 227 -0.77 -19.57 12.49
N TRP A 228 -1.21 -18.96 13.60
CA TRP A 228 -2.18 -19.56 14.51
C TRP A 228 -3.56 -19.76 13.86
N VAL A 229 -4.07 -18.76 13.13
CA VAL A 229 -5.37 -18.86 12.45
C VAL A 229 -5.36 -19.99 11.41
N GLN A 230 -4.30 -20.12 10.61
CA GLN A 230 -4.20 -21.19 9.62
C GLN A 230 -4.02 -22.57 10.25
N TYR A 231 -3.19 -22.66 11.29
CA TYR A 231 -2.96 -23.93 11.96
C TYR A 231 -4.21 -24.43 12.68
N SER A 232 -4.88 -23.56 13.45
CA SER A 232 -6.06 -23.91 14.24
C SER A 232 -7.24 -24.35 13.36
N THR A 233 -7.48 -23.65 12.25
CA THR A 233 -8.56 -24.00 11.31
C THR A 233 -8.37 -25.40 10.72
N LEU A 234 -7.15 -25.77 10.34
CA LEU A 234 -6.84 -27.12 9.86
C LEU A 234 -6.89 -28.16 10.99
N LEU A 235 -6.33 -27.83 12.16
CA LEU A 235 -6.28 -28.73 13.32
C LEU A 235 -7.67 -29.18 13.76
N ILE A 236 -8.65 -28.27 13.78
CA ILE A 236 -10.03 -28.58 14.18
C ILE A 236 -10.66 -29.63 13.24
N VAL A 237 -10.46 -29.49 11.93
CA VAL A 237 -10.99 -30.44 10.93
C VAL A 237 -10.36 -31.82 11.10
N PHE A 238 -9.03 -31.89 11.21
CA PHE A 238 -8.31 -33.15 11.41
C PHE A 238 -8.67 -33.81 12.73
N TRP A 239 -8.75 -33.03 13.82
CA TRP A 239 -9.16 -33.52 15.13
C TRP A 239 -10.56 -34.13 15.10
N PHE A 240 -11.53 -33.44 14.48
CA PHE A 240 -12.89 -33.92 14.35
C PHE A 240 -12.97 -35.24 13.57
N ILE A 241 -12.33 -35.31 12.39
CA ILE A 241 -12.33 -36.52 11.55
C ILE A 241 -11.69 -37.70 12.28
N LEU A 242 -10.50 -37.51 12.86
CA LEU A 242 -9.81 -38.61 13.54
C LEU A 242 -10.47 -39.02 14.84
N GLN A 243 -11.19 -38.13 15.53
CA GLN A 243 -12.02 -38.50 16.66
C GLN A 243 -13.17 -39.42 16.23
N ARG A 244 -13.84 -39.13 15.11
CA ARG A 244 -14.90 -40.00 14.57
C ARG A 244 -14.37 -41.38 14.18
N ILE A 245 -13.21 -41.44 13.53
CA ILE A 245 -12.56 -42.70 13.17
C ILE A 245 -12.18 -43.49 14.43
N LYS A 246 -11.60 -42.85 15.44
CA LYS A 246 -11.25 -43.50 16.72
C LYS A 246 -12.48 -44.10 17.39
N VAL A 247 -13.56 -43.34 17.51
CA VAL A 247 -14.83 -43.83 18.08
C VAL A 247 -15.31 -45.06 17.32
N PHE A 248 -15.34 -45.01 15.99
CA PHE A 248 -15.76 -46.13 15.15
C PHE A 248 -14.90 -47.39 15.32
N VAL A 249 -13.57 -47.23 15.34
CA VAL A 249 -12.63 -48.36 15.45
C VAL A 249 -12.75 -49.05 16.80
N PHE A 250 -12.83 -48.30 17.90
CA PHE A 250 -12.93 -48.86 19.24
C PHE A 250 -14.34 -49.33 19.58
N SER A 251 -15.40 -48.65 19.13
CA SER A 251 -16.78 -49.09 19.36
C SER A 251 -17.08 -50.44 18.71
N ASN A 252 -16.53 -50.65 17.50
CA ASN A 252 -16.70 -51.90 16.74
C ASN A 252 -15.63 -52.95 17.05
N GLN A 253 -14.71 -52.69 17.99
CA GLN A 253 -13.62 -53.61 18.36
C GLN A 253 -12.78 -54.11 17.15
N LEU A 254 -12.59 -53.26 16.13
CA LEU A 254 -11.80 -53.62 14.94
C LEU A 254 -10.33 -53.90 15.29
N ILE A 255 -9.86 -53.38 16.42
CA ILE A 255 -8.54 -53.62 16.99
C ILE A 255 -8.72 -54.19 18.40
N PRO A 256 -7.94 -55.22 18.81
CA PRO A 256 -8.05 -55.82 20.13
C PRO A 256 -7.79 -54.79 21.23
N THR A 257 -8.80 -54.61 22.08
CA THR A 257 -8.77 -53.72 23.25
C THR A 257 -9.49 -54.40 24.41
N ILE A 258 -9.06 -54.12 25.63
CA ILE A 258 -9.70 -54.63 26.84
C ILE A 258 -10.86 -53.69 27.15
N VAL A 259 -12.09 -54.18 27.00
CA VAL A 259 -13.30 -53.41 27.33
C VAL A 259 -13.64 -53.65 28.79
N GLU A 260 -13.39 -52.66 29.62
CA GLU A 260 -13.82 -52.66 31.01
C GLU A 260 -15.28 -52.20 31.05
N ARG A 261 -16.18 -53.15 31.30
CA ARG A 261 -17.58 -52.86 31.62
C ARG A 261 -17.68 -52.65 33.13
N PRO A 262 -18.39 -51.62 33.62
CA PRO A 262 -18.68 -51.49 35.04
C PRO A 262 -19.60 -52.65 35.47
N PHE A 263 -19.03 -53.78 35.89
CA PHE A 263 -19.82 -54.78 36.61
C PHE A 263 -20.18 -54.20 37.99
N LYS A 264 -21.46 -54.26 38.35
CA LYS A 264 -21.91 -54.10 39.73
C LYS A 264 -21.10 -55.07 40.60
N GLU A 265 -20.38 -54.57 41.59
CA GLU A 265 -19.89 -55.39 42.69
C GLU A 265 -21.07 -56.20 43.24
N LYS A 266 -20.93 -57.53 43.28
CA LYS A 266 -21.87 -58.37 44.01
C LYS A 266 -21.67 -58.04 45.49
N THR A 267 -22.60 -57.30 46.08
CA THR A 267 -22.78 -57.24 47.52
C THR A 267 -23.05 -58.66 48.01
N ASN A 268 -22.10 -59.21 48.78
CA ASN A 268 -22.28 -60.42 49.57
C ASN A 268 -23.38 -60.24 50.63
#